data_AF-A0A146ME86-F1
#
_entry.id   AF-A0A146ME86-F1
#
_cell.length_a   1.000
_cell.length_b   1.000
_cell.length_c   1.000
_cell.angle_alpha   90.00
_cell.angle_beta   90.00
_cell.angle_gamma   90.00
#
_symmetry.space_group_name_H-M   'P 1'
#
loop_
_entity.id
_entity.type
_entity.pdbx_description
1 polymer ?
#
loop_
_entity_poly.entity_id
_entity_poly.type
_entity_poly.pdbx_seq_one_letter_code
_entity_poly.pdbx_strand_id
1 'polypeptide(L)'
;MAVRQRYYLNFLDCIISAIIGLVAVVCFQGSLDGTFIFDDVQAVVNNKDVQLATPIYKTFRNDFWGTEVASNTSHKSYRPLTVLSFRLNVWMNGGVLDPRGFHVLNVALHGMASALTYPLFCCLFAKTKNWDVKPLVASLLFAVHPVHTEAVAGIVGRADLLCAVFSITSLLTYAHATTMESAESLQFTFLASFLSGLAMLSKEQGITTLGLCSAFDLIVANTIFPSDILMALGRVSKDFKIHRSGIILFKKAAGYQAFIRKQYRYMLWRQLILFFYGKHHNVHEMLGDGVRNPTVSKSR
;
A
#
# COMPACT_ATOMS: atom_id res chain seq x y z
N MET A 1 4.74 -9.70 22.55
CA MET A 1 3.26 -9.64 22.68
C MET A 1 2.70 -8.24 22.43
N ALA A 2 3.19 -7.17 23.07
CA ALA A 2 2.63 -5.81 22.94
C ALA A 2 2.60 -5.20 21.52
N VAL A 3 3.57 -5.51 20.64
CA VAL A 3 3.60 -4.98 19.26
C VAL A 3 2.53 -5.60 18.36
N ARG A 4 2.10 -6.84 18.65
CA ARG A 4 1.07 -7.55 17.86
C ARG A 4 -0.34 -7.00 18.09
N GLN A 5 -0.55 -6.34 19.23
CA GLN A 5 -1.87 -5.98 19.74
C GLN A 5 -2.45 -4.69 19.11
N ARG A 6 -1.62 -3.87 18.45
CA ARG A 6 -2.04 -2.59 17.84
C ARG A 6 -2.44 -2.67 16.36
N TYR A 7 -2.39 -3.86 15.76
CA TYR A 7 -2.84 -4.08 14.37
C TYR A 7 -4.34 -4.34 14.26
N TYR A 8 -5.01 -4.58 15.39
CA TYR A 8 -6.45 -4.77 15.46
C TYR A 8 -7.08 -3.49 16.01
N LEU A 9 -7.88 -2.84 15.18
CA LEU A 9 -8.68 -1.69 15.60
C LEU A 9 -9.75 -2.19 16.56
N ASN A 10 -9.82 -1.58 17.73
CA ASN A 10 -10.96 -1.78 18.62
C ASN A 10 -12.14 -0.92 18.15
N PHE A 11 -13.29 -1.10 18.78
CA PHE A 11 -14.50 -0.34 18.45
C PHE A 11 -14.31 1.19 18.55
N LEU A 12 -13.52 1.65 19.52
CA LEU A 12 -13.22 3.08 19.69
C LEU A 12 -12.37 3.61 18.53
N ASP A 13 -11.39 2.85 18.05
CA ASP A 13 -10.57 3.22 16.90
C ASP A 13 -11.41 3.37 15.62
N CYS A 14 -12.41 2.51 15.44
CA CYS A 14 -13.38 2.64 14.34
C CYS A 14 -14.21 3.92 14.46
N ILE A 15 -14.67 4.27 15.67
CA ILE A 15 -15.39 5.52 15.92
C ILE A 15 -14.50 6.72 15.60
N ILE A 16 -13.25 6.73 16.08
CA ILE A 16 -12.30 7.82 15.85
C ILE A 16 -12.05 7.99 14.33
N SER A 17 -11.82 6.88 13.62
CA SER A 17 -11.65 6.89 12.17
C SER A 17 -12.87 7.47 11.45
N ALA A 18 -14.08 7.09 11.86
CA ALA A 18 -15.33 7.60 11.30
C ALA A 18 -15.51 9.10 11.57
N ILE A 19 -15.18 9.58 12.77
CA ILE A 19 -15.21 11.02 13.11
C ILE A 19 -14.23 11.80 12.24
N ILE A 20 -13.00 11.30 12.04
CA ILE A 20 -12.00 11.93 11.16
C ILE A 20 -12.52 12.03 9.72
N GLY A 21 -13.11 10.95 9.21
CA GLY A 21 -13.74 10.96 7.89
C GLY A 21 -14.88 11.98 7.79
N LEU A 22 -15.72 12.08 8.83
CA LEU A 22 -16.80 13.07 8.88
C LEU A 22 -16.28 14.51 8.91
N VAL A 23 -15.22 14.78 9.69
CA VAL A 23 -14.56 16.09 9.72
C VAL A 23 -14.06 16.46 8.32
N ALA A 24 -13.41 15.54 7.61
CA ALA A 24 -12.98 15.77 6.23
C ALA A 24 -14.17 16.11 5.31
N VAL A 25 -15.29 15.37 5.40
CA VAL A 25 -16.50 15.65 4.59
C VAL A 25 -17.06 17.05 4.89
N VAL A 26 -17.15 17.43 6.17
CA VAL A 26 -17.67 18.75 6.59
C VAL A 26 -16.78 19.88 6.09
N CYS A 27 -15.45 19.73 6.14
CA CYS A 27 -14.51 20.74 5.66
C CYS A 27 -14.60 20.95 4.14
N PHE A 28 -14.85 19.90 3.37
CA PHE A 28 -14.89 19.97 1.92
C PHE A 28 -16.31 20.02 1.33
N GLN A 29 -17.36 20.09 2.15
CA GLN A 29 -18.75 20.15 1.67
C GLN A 29 -19.02 21.32 0.71
N GLY A 30 -18.25 22.41 0.80
CA GLY A 30 -18.38 23.55 -0.11
C GLY A 30 -18.08 23.22 -1.57
N SER A 31 -17.41 22.10 -1.88
CA SER A 31 -17.17 21.67 -3.25
C SER A 31 -18.40 21.05 -3.91
N LEU A 32 -19.45 20.72 -3.15
CA LEU A 32 -20.65 20.04 -3.68
C LEU A 32 -21.44 20.88 -4.67
N ASP A 33 -21.37 22.21 -4.56
CA ASP A 33 -22.04 23.16 -5.46
C ASP A 33 -21.16 23.53 -6.67
N GLY A 34 -20.05 22.81 -6.89
CA GLY A 34 -19.16 22.97 -8.03
C GLY A 34 -19.79 22.57 -9.37
N THR A 35 -19.21 23.08 -10.45
CA THR A 35 -19.53 22.73 -11.83
C THR A 35 -18.32 22.10 -12.53
N PHE A 36 -18.51 21.54 -13.73
CA PHE A 36 -17.39 21.05 -14.53
C PHE A 36 -16.49 22.23 -14.94
N ILE A 37 -15.25 22.24 -14.45
CA ILE A 37 -14.26 23.28 -14.74
C ILE A 37 -12.93 22.66 -15.21
N PHE A 38 -12.17 23.43 -16.00
CA PHE A 38 -10.84 23.03 -16.49
C PHE A 38 -10.81 21.61 -17.08
N ASP A 39 -9.98 20.73 -16.50
CA ASP A 39 -9.74 19.36 -16.95
C ASP A 39 -10.99 18.47 -16.86
N ASP A 40 -11.97 18.82 -15.99
CA ASP A 40 -13.23 18.08 -15.88
C ASP A 40 -14.00 18.06 -17.20
N VAL A 41 -13.93 19.17 -17.96
CA VAL A 41 -14.59 19.28 -19.26
C VAL A 41 -14.02 18.26 -20.24
N GLN A 42 -12.71 18.06 -20.26
CA GLN A 42 -12.09 17.11 -21.18
C GLN A 42 -12.19 15.67 -20.68
N ALA A 43 -11.92 15.43 -19.41
CA ALA A 43 -11.88 14.08 -18.84
C ALA A 43 -13.27 13.45 -18.62
N VAL A 44 -14.32 14.29 -18.44
CA VAL A 44 -15.67 13.81 -18.11
C VAL A 44 -16.67 14.18 -19.21
N VAL A 45 -16.82 15.46 -19.53
CA VAL A 45 -17.89 15.93 -20.43
C VAL A 45 -17.64 15.51 -21.88
N ASN A 46 -16.42 15.76 -22.38
CA ASN A 46 -16.04 15.45 -23.76
C ASN A 46 -15.53 14.01 -23.94
N ASN A 47 -15.29 13.29 -22.85
CA ASN A 47 -14.77 11.94 -22.89
C ASN A 47 -15.89 10.95 -23.25
N LYS A 48 -15.80 10.37 -24.46
CA LYS A 48 -16.77 9.39 -24.95
C LYS A 48 -16.81 8.11 -24.11
N ASP A 49 -15.73 7.75 -23.44
CA ASP A 49 -15.67 6.51 -22.64
C ASP A 49 -16.50 6.61 -21.35
N VAL A 50 -16.73 7.83 -20.86
CA VAL A 50 -17.62 8.12 -19.72
C VAL A 50 -19.09 7.96 -20.11
N GLN A 51 -19.42 8.12 -21.39
CA GLN A 51 -20.80 7.98 -21.89
C GLN A 51 -21.22 6.51 -21.98
N LEU A 52 -22.46 6.22 -21.56
CA LEU A 52 -22.99 4.86 -21.49
C LEU A 52 -23.12 4.17 -22.85
N ALA A 53 -23.26 4.94 -23.94
CA ALA A 53 -23.37 4.42 -25.30
C ALA A 53 -22.07 3.78 -25.83
N THR A 54 -20.91 4.20 -25.32
CA THR A 54 -19.61 3.67 -25.75
C THR A 54 -19.38 2.30 -25.12
N PRO A 55 -18.91 1.26 -25.83
CA PRO A 55 -18.61 -0.03 -25.23
C PRO A 55 -17.53 0.05 -24.14
N ILE A 56 -17.74 -0.62 -22.99
CA ILE A 56 -16.84 -0.57 -21.82
C ILE A 56 -15.40 -0.97 -22.15
N TYR A 57 -15.18 -1.91 -23.08
CA TYR A 57 -13.83 -2.35 -23.43
C TYR A 57 -12.95 -1.22 -23.98
N LYS A 58 -13.54 -0.14 -24.55
CA LYS A 58 -12.78 1.01 -25.06
C LYS A 58 -12.05 1.76 -23.96
N THR A 59 -12.59 1.77 -22.74
CA THR A 59 -11.93 2.36 -21.56
C THR A 59 -10.58 1.71 -21.25
N PHE A 60 -10.35 0.46 -21.69
CA PHE A 60 -9.07 -0.25 -21.53
C PHE A 60 -8.12 -0.07 -22.72
N ARG A 61 -8.56 0.59 -23.80
CA ARG A 61 -7.72 0.91 -24.97
C ARG A 61 -7.37 2.39 -25.07
N ASN A 62 -8.19 3.24 -24.46
CA ASN A 62 -8.02 4.67 -24.47
C ASN A 62 -7.27 5.16 -23.22
N ASP A 63 -6.69 6.35 -23.33
CA ASP A 63 -6.16 7.10 -22.22
C ASP A 63 -7.29 7.74 -21.39
N PHE A 64 -6.90 8.37 -20.28
CA PHE A 64 -7.79 9.06 -19.35
C PHE A 64 -8.70 10.11 -20.00
N TRP A 65 -8.31 10.65 -21.16
CA TRP A 65 -9.02 11.71 -21.87
C TRP A 65 -9.90 11.17 -23.01
N GLY A 66 -9.93 9.86 -23.22
CA GLY A 66 -10.75 9.20 -24.25
C GLY A 66 -10.08 9.09 -25.62
N THR A 67 -8.76 9.28 -25.71
CA THR A 67 -7.98 9.07 -26.94
C THR A 67 -7.31 7.70 -26.92
N GLU A 68 -7.29 6.99 -28.04
CA GLU A 68 -6.64 5.67 -28.10
C GLU A 68 -5.17 5.74 -27.65
N VAL A 69 -4.80 4.91 -26.66
CA VAL A 69 -3.48 5.01 -26.00
C VAL A 69 -2.33 4.71 -26.95
N ALA A 70 -2.58 4.00 -28.06
CA ALA A 70 -1.60 3.73 -29.10
C ALA A 70 -1.31 4.94 -29.99
N SER A 71 -2.23 5.90 -30.09
CA SER A 71 -2.09 7.09 -30.94
C SER A 71 -0.91 7.98 -30.50
N ASN A 72 -0.25 8.64 -31.45
CA ASN A 72 0.81 9.62 -31.17
C ASN A 72 0.27 10.91 -30.53
N THR A 73 -1.03 11.17 -30.65
CA THR A 73 -1.70 12.32 -30.04
C THR A 73 -2.21 12.05 -28.63
N SER A 74 -2.07 10.81 -28.13
CA SER A 74 -2.49 10.43 -26.78
C SER A 74 -1.54 11.00 -25.74
N HIS A 75 -2.11 11.40 -24.60
CA HIS A 75 -1.36 11.86 -23.44
C HIS A 75 -0.70 10.69 -22.67
N LYS A 76 -0.97 9.43 -23.08
CA LYS A 76 -0.46 8.18 -22.50
C LYS A 76 -0.80 7.97 -21.01
N SER A 77 -1.64 8.82 -20.44
CA SER A 77 -2.14 8.70 -19.07
C SER A 77 -3.18 7.58 -19.00
N TYR A 78 -2.77 6.39 -18.57
CA TYR A 78 -3.64 5.21 -18.51
C TYR A 78 -4.29 5.07 -17.13
N ARG A 79 -5.58 5.43 -17.02
CA ARG A 79 -6.34 5.47 -15.75
C ARG A 79 -7.74 4.86 -15.91
N PRO A 80 -7.87 3.60 -16.38
CA PRO A 80 -9.15 3.01 -16.73
C PRO A 80 -10.11 2.93 -15.54
N LEU A 81 -9.62 2.70 -14.31
CA LEU A 81 -10.49 2.58 -13.15
C LEU A 81 -11.17 3.90 -12.80
N THR A 82 -10.46 5.03 -12.96
CA THR A 82 -11.04 6.36 -12.75
C THR A 82 -12.10 6.66 -13.81
N VAL A 83 -11.84 6.38 -15.08
CA VAL A 83 -12.83 6.57 -16.16
C VAL A 83 -14.06 5.69 -15.95
N LEU A 84 -13.88 4.43 -15.54
CA LEU A 84 -14.97 3.54 -15.16
C LEU A 84 -15.78 4.08 -13.98
N SER A 85 -15.12 4.70 -12.99
CA SER A 85 -15.81 5.34 -11.87
C SER A 85 -16.64 6.55 -12.29
N PHE A 86 -16.19 7.34 -13.27
CA PHE A 86 -16.98 8.43 -13.85
C PHE A 86 -18.19 7.88 -14.60
N ARG A 87 -17.97 6.86 -15.44
CA ARG A 87 -19.03 6.19 -16.18
C ARG A 87 -20.09 5.58 -15.25
N LEU A 88 -19.66 4.95 -14.16
CA LEU A 88 -20.55 4.41 -13.15
C LEU A 88 -21.36 5.54 -12.48
N ASN A 89 -20.75 6.70 -12.24
CA ASN A 89 -21.44 7.89 -11.72
C ASN A 89 -22.56 8.35 -12.68
N VAL A 90 -22.29 8.38 -13.99
CA VAL A 90 -23.29 8.71 -15.02
C VAL A 90 -24.42 7.68 -15.02
N TRP A 91 -24.09 6.39 -14.91
CA TRP A 91 -25.09 5.33 -14.82
C TRP A 91 -26.00 5.49 -13.59
N MET A 92 -25.43 5.77 -12.42
CA MET A 92 -26.20 6.02 -11.19
C MET A 92 -27.11 7.24 -11.31
N ASN A 93 -26.68 8.26 -12.05
CA ASN A 93 -27.46 9.46 -12.34
C ASN A 93 -28.45 9.29 -13.51
N GLY A 94 -28.78 8.05 -13.90
CA GLY A 94 -29.75 7.78 -14.96
C GLY A 94 -29.28 8.17 -16.37
N GLY A 95 -27.97 8.27 -16.59
CA GLY A 95 -27.38 8.72 -17.86
C GLY A 95 -27.09 10.23 -17.92
N VAL A 96 -27.41 10.99 -16.86
CA VAL A 96 -27.23 12.44 -16.83
C VAL A 96 -25.86 12.82 -16.26
N LEU A 97 -25.17 13.75 -16.94
CA LEU A 97 -23.94 14.37 -16.46
C LEU A 97 -24.27 15.49 -15.46
N ASP A 98 -24.62 15.10 -14.23
CA ASP A 98 -24.82 16.03 -13.11
C ASP A 98 -23.53 16.21 -12.29
N PRO A 99 -22.91 17.40 -12.26
CA PRO A 99 -21.67 17.67 -11.52
C PRO A 99 -21.76 17.32 -10.03
N ARG A 100 -22.93 17.56 -9.41
CA ARG A 100 -23.12 17.38 -7.96
C ARG A 100 -22.85 15.94 -7.55
N GLY A 101 -23.38 14.97 -8.31
CA GLY A 101 -23.11 13.55 -8.08
C GLY A 101 -21.61 13.21 -8.13
N PHE A 102 -20.83 13.88 -8.97
CA PHE A 102 -19.38 13.68 -9.01
C PHE A 102 -18.67 14.28 -7.80
N HIS A 103 -19.02 15.51 -7.40
CA HIS A 103 -18.44 16.12 -6.21
C HIS A 103 -18.78 15.35 -4.94
N VAL A 104 -20.02 14.85 -4.79
CA VAL A 104 -20.42 13.98 -3.66
C VAL A 104 -19.48 12.79 -3.52
N LEU A 105 -19.21 12.08 -4.62
CA LEU A 105 -18.34 10.90 -4.56
C LEU A 105 -16.88 11.28 -4.30
N ASN A 106 -16.38 12.42 -4.76
CA ASN A 106 -15.03 12.88 -4.42
C ASN A 106 -14.91 13.22 -2.93
N VAL A 107 -15.87 13.97 -2.38
CA VAL A 107 -15.90 14.30 -0.93
C VAL A 107 -16.01 13.02 -0.09
N ALA A 108 -16.82 12.04 -0.52
CA ALA A 108 -16.93 10.75 0.15
C ALA A 108 -15.63 9.94 0.09
N LEU A 109 -14.94 9.91 -1.05
CA LEU A 109 -13.64 9.25 -1.18
C LEU A 109 -12.57 9.93 -0.31
N HIS A 110 -12.58 11.26 -0.19
CA HIS A 110 -11.69 11.99 0.73
C HIS A 110 -11.99 11.66 2.19
N GLY A 111 -13.28 11.58 2.56
CA GLY A 111 -13.70 11.13 3.88
C GLY A 111 -13.19 9.71 4.20
N MET A 112 -13.30 8.79 3.24
CA MET A 112 -12.79 7.42 3.38
C MET A 112 -11.25 7.40 3.47
N ALA A 113 -10.54 8.13 2.61
CA ALA A 113 -9.08 8.23 2.65
C ALA A 113 -8.62 8.78 4.01
N SER A 114 -9.27 9.84 4.50
CA SER A 114 -8.99 10.48 5.79
C SER A 114 -9.24 9.52 6.95
N ALA A 115 -10.36 8.79 6.95
CA ALA A 115 -10.66 7.78 7.97
C ALA A 115 -9.60 6.67 8.02
N LEU A 116 -9.12 6.21 6.85
CA LEU A 116 -8.08 5.18 6.75
C LEU A 116 -6.70 5.65 7.23
N THR A 117 -6.43 6.97 7.31
CA THR A 117 -5.15 7.44 7.84
C THR A 117 -4.96 7.16 9.32
N TYR A 118 -6.03 7.10 10.12
CA TYR A 118 -5.93 6.85 11.56
C TYR A 118 -5.37 5.46 11.88
N PRO A 119 -5.92 4.35 11.36
CA PRO A 119 -5.32 3.03 11.55
C PRO A 119 -3.90 2.95 10.97
N LEU A 120 -3.62 3.68 9.88
CA LEU A 120 -2.29 3.72 9.29
C LEU A 120 -1.28 4.36 10.26
N PHE A 121 -1.59 5.53 10.82
CA PHE A 121 -0.71 6.18 11.77
C PHE A 121 -0.63 5.42 13.10
N CYS A 122 -1.71 4.75 13.55
CA CYS A 122 -1.66 3.84 14.68
C CYS A 122 -0.66 2.70 14.46
N CYS A 123 -0.61 2.16 13.24
CA CYS A 123 0.36 1.15 12.84
C CYS A 123 1.80 1.69 12.83
N LEU A 124 2.01 2.89 12.27
CA LEU A 124 3.33 3.52 12.17
C LEU A 124 3.89 3.97 13.53
N PHE A 125 3.05 4.51 14.41
CA PHE A 125 3.42 4.97 15.75
C PHE A 125 3.29 3.88 16.83
N ALA A 126 3.04 2.61 16.46
CA ALA A 126 2.70 1.54 17.39
C ALA A 126 3.73 1.29 18.51
N LYS A 127 4.98 1.77 18.37
CA LYS A 127 6.06 1.61 19.36
C LYS A 127 5.95 2.50 20.60
N THR A 128 5.11 3.53 20.61
CA THR A 128 4.95 4.41 21.78
C THR A 128 3.94 3.83 22.78
N LYS A 129 4.32 3.63 24.05
CA LYS A 129 3.39 3.18 25.13
C LYS A 129 2.33 4.25 25.46
N ASN A 130 1.13 3.79 25.85
CA ASN A 130 -0.06 4.55 26.28
C ASN A 130 -0.63 5.52 25.22
N TRP A 131 -1.80 6.12 25.53
CA TRP A 131 -2.61 7.05 24.73
C TRP A 131 -1.75 8.03 23.92
N ASP A 132 -1.34 7.61 22.72
CA ASP A 132 -0.51 8.44 21.84
C ASP A 132 -1.46 9.28 21.00
N VAL A 133 -1.40 10.60 21.20
CA VAL A 133 -2.23 11.56 20.45
C VAL A 133 -1.73 11.75 19.02
N LYS A 134 -0.50 11.31 18.69
CA LYS A 134 0.11 11.53 17.36
C LYS A 134 -0.72 10.99 16.20
N PRO A 135 -1.27 9.75 16.22
CA PRO A 135 -2.11 9.27 15.13
C PRO A 135 -3.34 10.14 14.91
N LEU A 136 -4.00 10.55 16.01
CA LEU A 136 -5.17 11.42 15.96
C LEU A 136 -4.82 12.77 15.34
N VAL A 137 -3.76 13.43 15.83
CA VAL A 137 -3.33 14.74 15.32
C VAL A 137 -2.91 14.65 13.85
N ALA A 138 -2.12 13.64 13.48
CA ALA A 138 -1.67 13.46 12.10
C ALA A 138 -2.84 13.21 11.14
N SER A 139 -3.82 12.40 11.55
CA SER A 139 -5.02 12.15 10.75
C SER A 139 -5.94 13.36 10.63
N LEU A 140 -6.13 14.12 11.71
CA LEU A 140 -6.92 15.36 11.66
C LEU A 140 -6.24 16.40 10.78
N LEU A 141 -4.91 16.54 10.88
CA LEU A 141 -4.15 17.42 10.00
C LEU A 141 -4.33 17.01 8.54
N PHE A 142 -4.21 15.73 8.19
CA PHE A 142 -4.49 15.24 6.84
C PHE A 142 -5.93 15.55 6.40
N ALA A 143 -6.92 15.26 7.25
CA ALA A 143 -8.35 15.41 6.93
C ALA A 143 -8.73 16.84 6.52
N VAL A 144 -8.16 17.85 7.20
CA VAL A 144 -8.51 19.27 7.01
C VAL A 144 -7.52 20.05 6.15
N HIS A 145 -6.43 19.43 5.70
CA HIS A 145 -5.35 20.17 5.06
C HIS A 145 -5.80 20.78 3.70
N PRO A 146 -5.64 22.10 3.48
CA PRO A 146 -6.09 22.74 2.25
C PRO A 146 -5.31 22.30 0.99
N VAL A 147 -4.17 21.62 1.15
CA VAL A 147 -3.44 21.00 0.01
C VAL A 147 -4.31 20.00 -0.76
N HIS A 148 -5.33 19.42 -0.13
CA HIS A 148 -6.23 18.47 -0.77
C HIS A 148 -7.32 19.16 -1.62
N THR A 149 -7.42 20.49 -1.63
CA THR A 149 -8.47 21.23 -2.34
C THR A 149 -8.55 20.86 -3.81
N GLU A 150 -7.42 20.78 -4.52
CA GLU A 150 -7.42 20.39 -5.93
C GLU A 150 -7.91 18.96 -6.15
N ALA A 151 -7.46 18.03 -5.30
CA ALA A 151 -7.84 16.61 -5.38
C ALA A 151 -9.33 16.37 -5.04
N VAL A 152 -9.91 17.17 -4.14
CA VAL A 152 -11.28 16.99 -3.66
C VAL A 152 -12.29 17.81 -4.47
N ALA A 153 -11.97 19.07 -4.77
CA ALA A 153 -12.87 19.97 -5.47
C ALA A 153 -12.92 19.69 -6.97
N GLY A 154 -11.79 19.40 -7.63
CA GLY A 154 -11.77 19.02 -9.04
C GLY A 154 -12.30 17.60 -9.24
N ILE A 155 -13.22 17.40 -10.20
CA ILE A 155 -13.79 16.07 -10.45
C ILE A 155 -12.70 15.11 -10.93
N VAL A 156 -11.77 15.57 -11.77
CA VAL A 156 -10.58 14.81 -12.21
C VAL A 156 -9.68 14.34 -11.07
N GLY A 157 -9.72 15.04 -9.93
CA GLY A 157 -9.01 14.67 -8.70
C GLY A 157 -9.44 13.30 -8.13
N ARG A 158 -10.55 12.72 -8.64
CA ARG A 158 -10.97 11.34 -8.34
C ARG A 158 -9.85 10.32 -8.55
N ALA A 159 -8.97 10.53 -9.52
CA ALA A 159 -7.81 9.67 -9.75
C ALA A 159 -6.90 9.59 -8.51
N ASP A 160 -6.61 10.74 -7.88
CA ASP A 160 -5.81 10.82 -6.66
C ASP A 160 -6.52 10.21 -5.47
N LEU A 161 -7.82 10.47 -5.33
CA LEU A 161 -8.61 9.97 -4.21
C LEU A 161 -8.74 8.44 -4.23
N LEU A 162 -9.06 7.85 -5.39
CA LEU A 162 -9.10 6.40 -5.56
C LEU A 162 -7.73 5.78 -5.33
N CYS A 163 -6.67 6.38 -5.89
CA CYS A 163 -5.30 5.93 -5.67
C CYS A 163 -4.96 5.94 -4.18
N ALA A 164 -5.25 7.02 -3.46
CA ALA A 164 -4.96 7.15 -2.03
C ALA A 164 -5.70 6.08 -1.20
N VAL A 165 -7.00 5.88 -1.44
CA VAL A 165 -7.81 4.87 -0.75
C VAL A 165 -7.23 3.47 -0.96
N PHE A 166 -6.96 3.07 -2.21
CA PHE A 166 -6.42 1.75 -2.51
C PHE A 166 -4.99 1.59 -1.98
N SER A 167 -4.15 2.62 -2.08
CA SER A 167 -2.78 2.60 -1.56
C SER A 167 -2.74 2.45 -0.03
N ILE A 168 -3.53 3.23 0.71
CA ILE A 168 -3.57 3.14 2.17
C ILE A 168 -4.16 1.78 2.60
N THR A 169 -5.24 1.33 1.96
CA THR A 169 -5.85 0.03 2.25
C THR A 169 -4.88 -1.11 1.96
N SER A 170 -4.14 -1.05 0.85
CA SER A 170 -3.08 -2.00 0.52
C SER A 170 -2.01 -2.05 1.61
N LEU A 171 -1.53 -0.89 2.06
CA LEU A 171 -0.50 -0.81 3.09
C LEU A 171 -0.98 -1.35 4.44
N LEU A 172 -2.21 -1.05 4.84
CA LEU A 172 -2.84 -1.61 6.04
C LEU A 172 -3.01 -3.13 5.95
N THR A 173 -3.45 -3.62 4.79
CA THR A 173 -3.62 -5.05 4.52
C THR A 173 -2.27 -5.77 4.59
N TYR A 174 -1.23 -5.18 4.00
CA TYR A 174 0.13 -5.71 4.07
C TYR A 174 0.68 -5.69 5.49
N ALA A 175 0.48 -4.59 6.22
CA ALA A 175 0.85 -4.47 7.61
C ALA A 175 0.20 -5.58 8.46
N HIS A 176 -1.08 -5.88 8.23
CA HIS A 176 -1.75 -7.02 8.85
C HIS A 176 -1.10 -8.36 8.48
N ALA A 177 -0.78 -8.57 7.20
CA ALA A 177 -0.12 -9.78 6.70
C ALA A 177 1.21 -10.10 7.41
N THR A 178 1.97 -9.07 7.83
CA THR A 178 3.24 -9.25 8.56
C THR A 178 3.06 -9.86 9.96
N THR A 179 1.85 -9.81 10.52
CA THR A 179 1.57 -10.31 11.87
C THR A 179 1.06 -11.75 11.90
N MET A 180 0.57 -12.24 10.75
CA MET A 180 -0.11 -13.53 10.57
C MET A 180 0.86 -14.71 10.38
N GLU A 181 0.33 -15.93 10.45
CA GLU A 181 1.05 -17.17 10.10
C GLU A 181 1.17 -17.35 8.57
N SER A 182 1.99 -18.28 8.10
CA SER A 182 2.49 -18.31 6.71
C SER A 182 1.42 -18.42 5.62
N ALA A 183 0.33 -19.14 5.85
CA ALA A 183 -0.70 -19.34 4.83
C ALA A 183 -1.63 -18.11 4.70
N GLU A 184 -2.11 -17.59 5.83
CA GLU A 184 -2.95 -16.38 5.87
C GLU A 184 -2.16 -15.13 5.46
N SER A 185 -0.90 -15.05 5.88
CA SER A 185 0.02 -13.98 5.46
C SER A 185 0.15 -13.92 3.93
N LEU A 186 0.15 -15.06 3.24
CA LEU A 186 0.22 -15.10 1.78
C LEU A 186 -1.05 -14.52 1.12
N GLN A 187 -2.23 -14.89 1.65
CA GLN A 187 -3.51 -14.39 1.15
C GLN A 187 -3.60 -12.86 1.28
N PHE A 188 -3.23 -12.31 2.44
CA PHE A 188 -3.24 -10.86 2.64
C PHE A 188 -2.17 -10.12 1.83
N THR A 189 -1.00 -10.72 1.58
CA THR A 189 0.00 -10.15 0.66
C THR A 189 -0.51 -10.10 -0.78
N PHE A 190 -1.20 -11.15 -1.24
CA PHE A 190 -1.84 -11.14 -2.56
C PHE A 190 -2.94 -10.08 -2.65
N LEU A 191 -3.77 -9.95 -1.60
CA LEU A 191 -4.80 -8.92 -1.54
C LEU A 191 -4.18 -7.50 -1.56
N ALA A 192 -3.11 -7.26 -0.80
CA ALA A 192 -2.39 -5.98 -0.83
C ALA A 192 -1.80 -5.70 -2.23
N SER A 193 -1.22 -6.70 -2.88
CA SER A 193 -0.69 -6.56 -4.25
C SER A 193 -1.80 -6.26 -5.26
N PHE A 194 -2.96 -6.91 -5.13
CA PHE A 194 -4.14 -6.64 -5.93
C PHE A 194 -4.65 -5.20 -5.74
N LEU A 195 -4.78 -4.75 -4.49
CA LEU A 195 -5.15 -3.38 -4.15
C LEU A 195 -4.15 -2.34 -4.69
N SER A 196 -2.84 -2.64 -4.63
CA SER A 196 -1.81 -1.80 -5.27
C SER A 196 -2.00 -1.72 -6.80
N GLY A 197 -2.41 -2.81 -7.43
CA GLY A 197 -2.81 -2.83 -8.84
C GLY A 197 -4.01 -1.92 -9.13
N LEU A 198 -5.04 -1.94 -8.29
CA LEU A 198 -6.19 -1.03 -8.40
C LEU A 198 -5.80 0.44 -8.20
N ALA A 199 -4.88 0.72 -7.27
CA ALA A 199 -4.32 2.07 -7.10
C ALA A 199 -3.64 2.54 -8.40
N MET A 200 -2.78 1.69 -8.98
CA MET A 200 -2.08 1.98 -10.24
C MET A 200 -3.04 2.21 -11.42
N LEU A 201 -4.12 1.43 -11.51
CA LEU A 201 -5.16 1.60 -12.54
C LEU A 201 -6.04 2.84 -12.33
N SER A 202 -6.04 3.42 -11.12
CA SER A 202 -6.68 4.71 -10.83
C SER A 202 -5.77 5.88 -11.19
N LYS A 203 -4.48 5.75 -10.85
CA LYS A 203 -3.43 6.72 -11.17
C LYS A 203 -2.08 6.00 -11.20
N GLU A 204 -1.25 6.33 -12.18
CA GLU A 204 0.08 5.75 -12.39
C GLU A 204 0.97 5.75 -11.14
N GLN A 205 0.84 6.79 -10.30
CA GLN A 205 1.57 6.90 -9.02
C GLN A 205 1.27 5.77 -8.03
N GLY A 206 0.14 5.05 -8.21
CA GLY A 206 -0.22 3.90 -7.38
C GLY A 206 0.81 2.77 -7.40
N ILE A 207 1.68 2.68 -8.41
CA ILE A 207 2.79 1.72 -8.44
C ILE A 207 3.74 1.88 -7.24
N THR A 208 3.86 3.09 -6.71
CA THR A 208 4.70 3.39 -5.54
C THR A 208 4.25 2.66 -4.27
N THR A 209 2.99 2.21 -4.21
CA THR A 209 2.44 1.44 -3.09
C THR A 209 3.24 0.17 -2.81
N LEU A 210 3.73 -0.53 -3.83
CA LEU A 210 4.57 -1.72 -3.65
C LEU A 210 5.92 -1.36 -2.99
N GLY A 211 6.49 -0.22 -3.37
CA GLY A 211 7.68 0.35 -2.74
C GLY A 211 7.42 0.74 -1.28
N LEU A 212 6.27 1.35 -0.98
CA LEU A 212 5.86 1.70 0.37
C LEU A 212 5.66 0.45 1.25
N CYS A 213 5.02 -0.60 0.75
CA CYS A 213 4.90 -1.89 1.46
C CYS A 213 6.29 -2.49 1.74
N SER A 214 7.20 -2.46 0.76
CA SER A 214 8.58 -2.95 0.93
C SER A 214 9.36 -2.12 1.96
N ALA A 215 9.21 -0.80 1.93
CA ALA A 215 9.83 0.09 2.92
C ALA A 215 9.25 -0.12 4.32
N PHE A 216 7.94 -0.36 4.43
CA PHE A 216 7.27 -0.71 5.67
C PHE A 216 7.84 -2.00 6.26
N ASP A 217 8.01 -3.05 5.45
CA ASP A 217 8.62 -4.30 5.89
C ASP A 217 10.04 -4.09 6.43
N LEU A 218 10.87 -3.35 5.72
CA LEU A 218 12.26 -3.10 6.12
C LEU A 218 12.33 -2.26 7.41
N ILE A 219 11.66 -1.11 7.45
CA ILE A 219 11.83 -0.10 8.49
C ILE A 219 10.96 -0.41 9.72
N VAL A 220 9.69 -0.76 9.51
CA VAL A 220 8.71 -0.90 10.60
C VAL A 220 8.74 -2.32 11.15
N ALA A 221 8.59 -3.33 10.28
CA ALA A 221 8.53 -4.72 10.70
C ALA A 221 9.91 -5.28 11.10
N ASN A 222 10.93 -5.05 10.28
CA ASN A 222 12.27 -5.62 10.50
C ASN A 222 13.25 -4.68 11.22
N THR A 223 12.93 -3.39 11.34
CA THR A 223 13.78 -2.36 11.96
C THR A 223 15.17 -2.24 11.33
N ILE A 224 15.23 -2.38 10.01
CA ILE A 224 16.43 -2.21 9.19
C ILE A 224 16.39 -0.81 8.61
N PHE A 225 17.31 0.04 9.03
CA PHE A 225 17.44 1.39 8.50
C PHE A 225 18.43 1.43 7.33
N PRO A 226 18.34 2.44 6.44
CA PRO A 226 19.30 2.60 5.35
C PRO A 226 20.77 2.66 5.82
N SER A 227 21.03 3.21 7.01
CA SER A 227 22.35 3.22 7.64
C SER A 227 22.89 1.82 7.92
N ASP A 228 22.02 0.88 8.30
CA ASP A 228 22.40 -0.50 8.59
C ASP A 228 22.81 -1.23 7.31
N ILE A 229 22.11 -0.95 6.21
CA ILE A 229 22.43 -1.48 4.88
C ILE A 229 23.76 -0.91 4.39
N LEU A 230 23.97 0.40 4.51
CA LEU A 230 25.24 1.04 4.13
C LEU A 230 26.42 0.53 4.96
N MET A 231 26.23 0.34 6.28
CA MET A 231 27.25 -0.27 7.14
C MET A 231 27.52 -1.73 6.74
N ALA A 232 26.49 -2.51 6.42
CA ALA A 232 26.65 -3.88 5.96
C ALA A 232 27.42 -3.95 4.64
N LEU A 233 27.07 -3.12 3.66
CA LEU A 233 27.78 -3.01 2.37
C LEU A 233 29.23 -2.56 2.56
N GLY A 234 29.48 -1.59 3.44
CA GLY A 234 30.83 -1.14 3.77
C GLY A 234 31.68 -2.20 4.49
N ARG A 235 31.05 -3.09 5.28
CA ARG A 235 31.72 -4.25 5.90
C ARG A 235 31.99 -5.36 4.90
N VAL A 236 31.01 -5.70 4.05
CA VAL A 236 31.18 -6.68 2.96
C VAL A 236 32.30 -6.23 2.01
N SER A 237 32.37 -4.94 1.67
CA SER A 237 33.46 -4.38 0.87
C SER A 237 34.84 -4.51 1.54
N LYS A 238 34.92 -4.39 2.87
CA LYS A 238 36.17 -4.57 3.63
C LYS A 238 36.57 -6.05 3.80
N ASP A 239 35.59 -6.94 3.94
CA ASP A 239 35.80 -8.39 3.99
C ASP A 239 36.08 -8.98 2.59
N PHE A 240 35.77 -8.24 1.51
CA PHE A 240 36.12 -8.56 0.12
C PHE A 240 37.62 -8.31 -0.21
N LYS A 241 38.53 -8.50 0.75
CA LYS A 241 39.95 -8.70 0.43
C LYS A 241 40.06 -10.06 -0.26
N ILE A 242 40.01 -9.99 -1.60
CA ILE A 242 40.15 -11.06 -2.59
C ILE A 242 41.16 -12.10 -2.10
N HIS A 243 40.66 -13.22 -1.57
CA HIS A 243 41.47 -14.41 -1.37
C HIS A 243 41.47 -15.16 -2.71
N ARG A 244 42.68 -15.39 -3.26
CA ARG A 244 42.98 -15.81 -4.63
C ARG A 244 42.53 -17.24 -4.99
N SER A 245 41.68 -17.85 -4.18
CA SER A 245 41.23 -19.24 -4.32
C SER A 245 39.70 -19.20 -4.34
N GLY A 246 39.10 -19.39 -5.52
CA GLY A 246 37.67 -19.17 -5.82
C GLY A 246 36.68 -20.07 -5.07
N ILE A 247 36.67 -20.01 -3.74
CA ILE A 247 35.68 -20.63 -2.86
C ILE A 247 35.16 -19.53 -1.95
N ILE A 248 33.92 -19.09 -2.22
CA ILE A 248 33.19 -18.13 -1.39
C ILE A 248 32.83 -18.84 -0.07
N LEU A 249 33.68 -18.69 0.94
CA LEU A 249 33.43 -19.18 2.30
C LEU A 249 32.74 -18.08 3.11
N PHE A 250 31.41 -18.12 3.19
CA PHE A 250 30.64 -17.40 4.21
C PHE A 250 30.91 -18.03 5.58
N LYS A 251 32.06 -17.74 6.20
CA LYS A 251 32.34 -18.16 7.58
C LYS A 251 32.49 -16.97 8.52
N LYS A 252 31.65 -17.02 9.56
CA LYS A 252 31.70 -16.24 10.82
C LYS A 252 31.30 -14.76 10.75
N ALA A 253 30.00 -14.54 10.76
CA ALA A 253 29.44 -13.54 11.66
C ALA A 253 28.13 -14.10 12.22
N ALA A 254 28.12 -14.47 13.50
CA ALA A 254 26.90 -14.92 14.20
C ALA A 254 25.78 -13.86 14.11
N GLY A 255 26.15 -12.58 14.02
CA GLY A 255 25.23 -11.48 13.72
C GLY A 255 24.63 -11.53 12.32
N TYR A 256 25.36 -12.02 11.31
CA TYR A 256 24.88 -12.15 9.94
C TYR A 256 23.92 -13.33 9.78
N GLN A 257 24.14 -14.44 10.50
CA GLN A 257 23.15 -15.51 10.56
C GLN A 257 21.88 -15.13 11.32
N ALA A 258 21.96 -14.28 12.35
CA ALA A 258 20.78 -13.73 13.02
C ALA A 258 20.05 -12.72 12.12
N PHE A 259 20.79 -11.86 11.40
CA PHE A 259 20.27 -10.93 10.39
C PHE A 259 19.59 -11.67 9.23
N ILE A 260 20.24 -12.70 8.69
CA ILE A 260 19.70 -13.61 7.68
C ILE A 260 18.50 -14.37 8.25
N ARG A 261 18.56 -14.98 9.44
CA ARG A 261 17.40 -15.67 10.05
C ARG A 261 16.22 -14.73 10.32
N LYS A 262 16.47 -13.46 10.60
CA LYS A 262 15.44 -12.42 10.77
C LYS A 262 14.89 -11.99 9.40
N GLN A 263 15.74 -11.78 8.39
CA GLN A 263 15.37 -11.49 7.00
C GLN A 263 14.57 -12.63 6.34
N TYR A 264 14.97 -13.89 6.54
CA TYR A 264 14.30 -15.09 6.02
C TYR A 264 12.91 -15.30 6.63
N ARG A 265 12.61 -14.68 7.77
CA ARG A 265 11.33 -14.87 8.46
C ARG A 265 10.22 -13.94 7.92
N TYR A 266 10.56 -12.80 7.31
CA TYR A 266 9.58 -11.73 7.01
C TYR A 266 9.58 -11.18 5.57
N MET A 267 10.62 -11.39 4.76
CA MET A 267 10.64 -10.85 3.39
C MET A 267 9.62 -11.54 2.45
N LEU A 268 9.10 -10.76 1.49
CA LEU A 268 8.38 -11.21 0.27
C LEU A 268 9.02 -12.44 -0.41
N TRP A 269 10.34 -12.59 -0.30
CA TRP A 269 11.10 -13.74 -0.81
C TRP A 269 10.75 -15.06 -0.12
N ARG A 270 10.40 -15.07 1.17
CA ARG A 270 9.89 -16.27 1.86
C ARG A 270 8.58 -16.75 1.22
N GLN A 271 7.71 -15.82 0.83
CA GLN A 271 6.44 -16.16 0.21
C GLN A 271 6.61 -16.68 -1.22
N LEU A 272 7.54 -16.10 -2.00
CA LEU A 272 7.94 -16.66 -3.29
C LEU A 272 8.57 -18.05 -3.14
N ILE A 273 9.46 -18.25 -2.18
CA ILE A 273 10.07 -19.56 -1.92
C ILE A 273 9.02 -20.57 -1.45
N LEU A 274 8.11 -20.23 -0.53
CA LEU A 274 7.04 -21.13 -0.10
C LEU A 274 6.02 -21.44 -1.21
N PHE A 275 5.78 -20.48 -2.12
CA PHE A 275 4.93 -20.64 -3.30
C PHE A 275 5.57 -21.58 -4.33
N PHE A 276 6.87 -21.45 -4.60
CA PHE A 276 7.59 -22.31 -5.54
C PHE A 276 8.01 -23.67 -4.96
N TYR A 277 8.29 -23.75 -3.65
CA TYR A 277 8.76 -24.97 -2.95
C TYR A 277 7.68 -25.63 -2.10
N GLY A 278 6.43 -25.58 -2.56
CA GLY A 278 5.25 -26.11 -1.87
C GLY A 278 5.49 -27.39 -1.06
N LYS A 279 5.14 -27.31 0.23
CA LYS A 279 4.62 -28.39 1.09
C LYS A 279 5.47 -29.64 1.41
N HIS A 280 6.75 -29.75 1.02
CA HIS A 280 7.49 -31.01 1.26
C HIS A 280 8.77 -30.97 2.11
N HIS A 281 9.21 -29.82 2.62
CA HIS A 281 10.31 -29.83 3.59
C HIS A 281 10.01 -28.96 4.81
N ASN A 282 10.11 -29.59 5.98
CA ASN A 282 10.21 -28.90 7.26
C ASN A 282 11.33 -27.86 7.15
N VAL A 283 10.95 -26.58 7.21
CA VAL A 283 11.89 -25.44 7.22
C VAL A 283 12.92 -25.55 8.36
N HIS A 284 12.65 -26.40 9.36
CA HIS A 284 13.60 -26.78 10.41
C HIS A 284 14.84 -27.56 9.91
N GLU A 285 14.75 -28.38 8.85
CA GLU A 285 15.90 -29.14 8.35
C GLU A 285 16.91 -28.27 7.57
N MET A 286 16.44 -27.23 6.87
CA MET A 286 17.34 -26.29 6.19
C MET A 286 18.13 -25.38 7.16
N LEU A 287 17.71 -25.29 8.42
CA LEU A 287 18.32 -24.43 9.43
C LEU A 287 19.38 -25.13 10.29
N GLY A 288 19.66 -26.42 10.06
CA GLY A 288 20.81 -27.12 10.62
C GLY A 288 20.84 -27.12 12.15
N ASP A 289 19.77 -27.62 12.79
CA ASP A 289 19.83 -28.01 14.22
C ASP A 289 20.57 -29.35 14.35
N GLY A 290 21.89 -29.29 14.21
CA GLY A 290 22.80 -30.43 14.30
C GLY A 290 23.85 -30.23 15.38
N VAL A 291 23.45 -29.91 16.61
CA VAL A 291 24.33 -30.03 17.78
C VAL A 291 23.79 -31.13 18.68
N ARG A 292 24.16 -32.38 18.39
CA ARG A 292 24.07 -33.46 19.37
C ARG A 292 25.10 -33.17 20.46
N ASN A 293 24.63 -32.98 21.69
CA ASN A 293 25.47 -32.98 22.88
C ASN A 293 26.22 -34.32 22.98
N PRO A 294 27.55 -34.34 23.15
CA PRO A 294 28.25 -35.57 23.49
C PRO A 294 27.93 -35.93 24.95
N THR A 295 27.08 -36.94 25.14
CA THR A 295 26.87 -37.55 26.44
C THR A 295 28.17 -38.19 26.92
N VAL A 296 28.66 -37.66 28.04
CA VAL A 296 29.76 -38.15 28.85
C VAL A 296 29.57 -39.64 29.18
N SER A 297 30.53 -40.45 28.78
CA SER A 297 30.72 -41.80 29.31
C SER A 297 31.09 -41.73 30.79
N LYS A 298 30.29 -42.35 31.66
CA LYS A 298 30.79 -42.83 32.96
C LYS A 298 30.62 -44.33 33.02
N SER A 299 31.77 -44.99 32.98
CA SER A 299 32.02 -46.37 33.38
C SER A 299 32.00 -46.52 34.90
N ARG A 300 31.59 -47.72 35.33
CA ARG A 300 31.56 -48.30 36.69
C ARG A 300 30.31 -48.01 37.50
#